data_AF-A0A966ABI3-F1
#
_entry.id   AF-A0A966ABI3-F1
#
_cell.length_a   1.000
_cell.length_b   1.000
_cell.length_c   1.000
_cell.angle_alpha   90.00
_cell.angle_beta   90.00
_cell.angle_gamma   90.00
#
_symmetry.space_group_name_H-M   'P 1'
#
loop_
_entity.id
_entity.type
_entity.pdbx_description
1 polymer ?
#
loop_
_entity_poly.entity_id
_entity_poly.type
_entity_poly.pdbx_seq_one_letter_code
_entity_poly.pdbx_strand_id
1 'polypeptide(L)'
;MGSQFAVSTALSGRDFATFPDYPAEIRAPAGTTFGVSAYQINLGGEPITTAGDAPDVLVAFNPAALKVSLPMLQPGALIVLNNDSFTPRNLTKAGYDDDPRDDNTLDQFQVVMADIGHLNLEAVRSFGLSKSESGRCKNFWTLGLLLWMFGRQLEPIEAWIRRRLAGKPTMRDANIAALHAGHAFGETAELSASLPQLSVQTARMTPGEYRSVTGAEALALGIAASGELADRSVLFCSYPITPSSPLLHRLTRLQELSVGTFQAEDEIAAICAAIGAS
;
A
#
# COMPACT_ATOMS: atom_id res chain seq x y z
N MET A 1 -0.97 0.89 4.99
CA MET A 1 -1.43 -0.51 4.91
C MET A 1 -0.53 -1.29 3.96
N GLY A 2 -0.65 -1.08 2.64
CA GLY A 2 0.11 -1.82 1.62
C GLY A 2 1.63 -1.95 1.89
N SER A 3 2.32 -0.84 2.13
CA SER A 3 3.77 -0.88 2.42
C SER A 3 4.13 -1.69 3.67
N GLN A 4 3.26 -1.73 4.68
CA GLN A 4 3.50 -2.53 5.89
C GLN A 4 3.28 -4.02 5.63
N PHE A 5 2.30 -4.36 4.78
CA PHE A 5 2.10 -5.73 4.32
C PHE A 5 3.27 -6.23 3.45
N ALA A 6 3.84 -5.36 2.61
CA ALA A 6 5.06 -5.65 1.85
C ALA A 6 6.27 -5.92 2.78
N VAL A 7 6.47 -5.10 3.81
CA VAL A 7 7.52 -5.34 4.83
C VAL A 7 7.31 -6.67 5.56
N SER A 8 6.07 -6.97 5.96
CA SER A 8 5.75 -8.27 6.59
C SER A 8 6.04 -9.45 5.65
N THR A 9 5.74 -9.29 4.36
CA THR A 9 6.05 -10.28 3.32
C THR A 9 7.55 -10.50 3.18
N ALA A 10 8.34 -9.43 3.13
CA ALA A 10 9.80 -9.49 3.09
C ALA A 10 10.37 -10.25 4.30
N LEU A 11 9.92 -9.88 5.51
CA LEU A 11 10.37 -10.52 6.76
C LEU A 11 9.98 -11.99 6.86
N SER A 12 8.93 -12.40 6.14
CA SER A 12 8.51 -13.80 6.05
C SER A 12 9.30 -14.63 5.03
N GLY A 13 10.34 -14.06 4.42
CA GLY A 13 11.20 -14.75 3.45
C GLY A 13 10.51 -15.01 2.11
N ARG A 14 9.65 -14.10 1.66
CA ARG A 14 8.98 -14.19 0.36
C ARG A 14 9.39 -13.02 -0.52
N ASP A 15 9.58 -13.33 -1.79
CA ASP A 15 9.85 -12.30 -2.78
C ASP A 15 8.56 -11.58 -3.14
N PHE A 16 8.67 -10.32 -3.54
CA PHE A 16 7.52 -9.50 -3.88
C PHE A 16 7.88 -8.33 -4.80
N ALA A 17 6.89 -7.90 -5.56
CA ALA A 17 6.90 -6.60 -6.23
C ALA A 17 5.62 -5.84 -5.89
N THR A 18 5.74 -4.51 -5.73
CA THR A 18 4.59 -3.66 -5.40
C THR A 18 4.37 -2.60 -6.46
N PHE A 19 3.11 -2.28 -6.72
CA PHE A 19 2.70 -1.20 -7.61
C PHE A 19 1.68 -0.29 -6.88
N PRO A 20 2.14 0.86 -6.36
CA PRO A 20 1.23 1.86 -5.83
C PRO A 20 0.61 2.67 -6.97
N ASP A 21 -0.72 2.72 -7.01
CA ASP A 21 -1.47 3.52 -7.98
C ASP A 21 -2.18 4.68 -7.26
N TYR A 22 -1.89 5.89 -7.72
CA TYR A 22 -2.37 7.12 -7.11
C TYR A 22 -3.20 7.89 -8.14
N PRO A 23 -4.35 8.44 -7.72
CA PRO A 23 -5.18 9.23 -8.62
C PRO A 23 -4.41 10.46 -9.08
N ALA A 24 -4.57 10.82 -10.36
CA ALA A 24 -3.95 12.01 -10.92
C ALA A 24 -4.48 13.30 -10.26
N GLU A 25 -5.72 13.28 -9.76
CA GLU A 25 -6.35 14.41 -9.11
C GLU A 25 -6.00 14.46 -7.61
N ILE A 26 -5.25 15.49 -7.21
CA ILE A 26 -4.76 15.68 -5.83
C ILE A 26 -5.92 15.79 -4.83
N ARG A 27 -7.10 16.27 -5.26
CA ARG A 27 -8.30 16.44 -4.42
C ARG A 27 -9.58 15.96 -5.10
N ALA A 28 -9.56 14.75 -5.65
CA ALA A 28 -10.78 14.12 -6.11
C ALA A 28 -11.84 14.06 -4.99
N PRO A 29 -13.13 14.30 -5.30
CA PRO A 29 -14.18 14.19 -4.31
C PRO A 29 -14.22 12.79 -3.66
N ALA A 30 -14.27 12.73 -2.33
CA ALA A 30 -14.27 11.45 -1.62
C ALA A 30 -15.44 10.55 -2.04
N GLY A 31 -15.10 9.34 -2.48
CA GLY A 31 -16.04 8.30 -2.90
C GLY A 31 -16.35 8.27 -4.40
N THR A 32 -15.67 9.07 -5.23
CA THR A 32 -15.74 8.98 -6.70
C THR A 32 -14.64 8.06 -7.26
N THR A 33 -14.81 7.61 -8.50
CA THR A 33 -13.82 6.77 -9.21
C THR A 33 -12.51 7.50 -9.49
N PHE A 34 -12.55 8.81 -9.69
CA PHE A 34 -11.36 9.65 -9.93
C PHE A 34 -10.40 9.72 -8.75
N GLY A 35 -10.89 9.45 -7.53
CA GLY A 35 -10.12 9.51 -6.29
C GLY A 35 -9.66 8.16 -5.76
N VAL A 36 -9.84 7.09 -6.55
CA VAL A 36 -9.41 5.75 -6.14
C VAL A 36 -7.88 5.69 -6.15
N SER A 37 -7.32 5.29 -5.02
CA SER A 37 -5.91 4.90 -4.90
C SER A 37 -5.87 3.41 -4.58
N ALA A 38 -4.97 2.70 -5.25
CA ALA A 38 -4.76 1.28 -5.07
C ALA A 38 -3.30 0.99 -4.67
N TYR A 39 -3.09 -0.17 -4.07
CA TYR A 39 -1.76 -0.68 -3.77
C TYR A 39 -1.75 -2.18 -4.07
N GLN A 40 -1.11 -2.54 -5.17
CA GLN A 40 -0.98 -3.93 -5.59
C GLN A 40 0.34 -4.51 -5.08
N ILE A 41 0.29 -5.78 -4.68
CA ILE A 41 1.46 -6.56 -4.28
C ILE A 41 1.35 -7.94 -4.91
N ASN A 42 2.37 -8.31 -5.68
CA ASN A 42 2.59 -9.68 -6.12
C ASN A 42 3.64 -10.30 -5.21
N LEU A 43 3.39 -11.49 -4.68
CA LEU A 43 4.24 -12.15 -3.70
C LEU A 43 4.27 -13.66 -3.90
N GLY A 44 5.42 -14.29 -3.65
CA GLY A 44 5.63 -15.68 -4.05
C GLY A 44 6.94 -16.28 -3.56
N GLY A 45 7.13 -17.56 -3.93
CA GLY A 45 8.33 -18.35 -3.61
C GLY A 45 9.38 -18.40 -4.72
N GLU A 46 9.11 -17.78 -5.86
CA GLU A 46 10.04 -17.62 -6.97
C GLU A 46 10.39 -16.13 -7.13
N PRO A 47 11.46 -15.78 -7.84
CA PRO A 47 11.80 -14.39 -8.11
C PRO A 47 10.65 -13.64 -8.79
N ILE A 48 10.24 -12.50 -8.22
CA ILE A 48 9.14 -11.67 -8.73
C ILE A 48 9.68 -10.35 -9.26
N THR A 49 9.50 -10.14 -10.56
CA THR A 49 9.97 -8.93 -11.25
C THR A 49 8.83 -8.05 -11.77
N THR A 50 7.56 -8.45 -11.57
CA THR A 50 6.38 -7.71 -12.02
C THR A 50 5.33 -7.64 -10.92
N ALA A 51 4.48 -6.62 -10.98
CA ALA A 51 3.34 -6.50 -10.07
C ALA A 51 2.21 -7.51 -10.34
N GLY A 52 2.33 -8.33 -11.39
CA GLY A 52 1.27 -9.25 -11.84
C GLY A 52 0.20 -8.56 -12.70
N ASP A 53 -0.48 -9.36 -13.53
CA ASP A 53 -1.50 -8.87 -14.46
C ASP A 53 -2.89 -8.76 -13.82
N ALA A 54 -3.25 -9.74 -12.99
CA ALA A 54 -4.56 -9.83 -12.34
C ALA A 54 -4.40 -10.18 -10.85
N PRO A 55 -5.04 -9.44 -9.93
CA PRO A 55 -5.02 -9.77 -8.51
C PRO A 55 -5.86 -11.02 -8.18
N ASP A 56 -5.33 -11.91 -7.34
CA ASP A 56 -6.10 -13.03 -6.78
C ASP A 56 -7.01 -12.60 -5.61
N VAL A 57 -6.64 -11.51 -4.92
CA VAL A 57 -7.37 -10.96 -3.77
C VAL A 57 -7.54 -9.45 -3.92
N LEU A 58 -8.79 -8.98 -3.89
CA LEU A 58 -9.14 -7.57 -3.83
C LEU A 58 -9.69 -7.19 -2.46
N VAL A 59 -9.18 -6.13 -1.87
CA VAL A 59 -9.77 -5.50 -0.67
C VAL A 59 -10.34 -4.14 -1.07
N ALA A 60 -11.67 -4.05 -1.15
CA ALA A 60 -12.36 -2.82 -1.56
C ALA A 60 -13.03 -2.14 -0.36
N PHE A 61 -12.50 -0.95 0.00
CA PHE A 61 -13.01 -0.15 1.13
C PHE A 61 -14.28 0.65 0.83
N ASN A 62 -14.68 0.73 -0.45
CA ASN A 62 -15.85 1.47 -0.93
C ASN A 62 -16.26 1.01 -2.35
N PRO A 63 -17.47 1.39 -2.82
CA PRO A 63 -17.95 1.01 -4.15
C PRO A 63 -17.09 1.53 -5.30
N ALA A 64 -16.53 2.74 -5.20
CA ALA A 64 -15.68 3.29 -6.27
C ALA A 64 -14.42 2.45 -6.48
N ALA A 65 -13.78 2.00 -5.39
CA ALA A 65 -12.63 1.10 -5.44
C ALA A 65 -13.01 -0.25 -6.05
N LEU A 66 -14.17 -0.81 -5.68
CA LEU A 66 -14.68 -2.02 -6.33
C LEU A 66 -14.85 -1.79 -7.84
N LYS A 67 -15.51 -0.71 -8.25
CA LYS A 67 -15.82 -0.43 -9.66
C LYS A 67 -14.57 -0.33 -10.53
N VAL A 68 -13.54 0.36 -10.03
CA VAL A 68 -12.28 0.58 -10.76
C VAL A 68 -11.46 -0.70 -10.85
N SER A 69 -11.47 -1.53 -9.81
CA SER A 69 -10.61 -2.72 -9.74
C SER A 69 -11.27 -4.01 -10.23
N LEU A 70 -12.60 -4.10 -10.26
CA LEU A 70 -13.33 -5.32 -10.65
C LEU A 70 -12.93 -5.85 -12.05
N PRO A 71 -12.75 -5.01 -13.09
CA PRO A 71 -12.35 -5.50 -14.42
C PRO A 71 -10.96 -6.15 -14.47
N MET A 72 -10.12 -5.95 -13.44
CA MET A 72 -8.77 -6.52 -13.36
C MET A 72 -8.76 -7.93 -12.78
N LEU A 73 -9.87 -8.37 -12.14
CA LEU A 73 -9.95 -9.66 -11.48
C LEU A 73 -10.31 -10.79 -12.44
N GLN A 74 -9.75 -11.97 -12.20
CA GLN A 74 -10.16 -13.20 -12.87
C GLN A 74 -11.32 -13.87 -12.12
N PRO A 75 -12.18 -14.64 -12.81
CA PRO A 75 -13.18 -15.47 -12.14
C PRO A 75 -12.56 -16.36 -11.05
N GLY A 76 -13.24 -16.47 -9.91
CA GLY A 76 -12.78 -17.19 -8.73
C GLY A 76 -11.90 -16.38 -7.78
N ALA A 77 -11.48 -15.16 -8.15
CA ALA A 77 -10.75 -14.27 -7.25
C ALA A 77 -11.58 -13.94 -5.98
N LEU A 78 -10.86 -13.65 -4.89
CA LEU A 78 -11.46 -13.29 -3.61
C LEU A 78 -11.64 -11.78 -3.50
N ILE A 79 -12.84 -11.35 -3.13
CA ILE A 79 -13.18 -9.94 -2.90
C ILE A 79 -13.59 -9.76 -1.44
N VAL A 80 -12.82 -8.97 -0.70
CA VAL A 80 -13.15 -8.52 0.66
C VAL A 80 -13.75 -7.11 0.57
N LEU A 81 -15.04 -7.00 0.89
CA LEU A 81 -15.79 -5.75 0.86
C LEU A 81 -15.96 -5.17 2.26
N ASN A 82 -15.72 -3.86 2.38
CA ASN A 82 -16.21 -3.08 3.51
C ASN A 82 -17.71 -2.79 3.33
N ASN A 83 -18.55 -3.67 3.84
CA ASN A 83 -20.01 -3.64 3.67
C ASN A 83 -20.64 -2.30 4.10
N ASP A 84 -20.19 -1.73 5.23
CA ASP A 84 -20.66 -0.43 5.76
C ASP A 84 -20.56 0.73 4.77
N SER A 85 -19.68 0.62 3.76
CA SER A 85 -19.42 1.70 2.81
C SER A 85 -20.32 1.69 1.59
N PHE A 86 -21.08 0.61 1.36
CA PHE A 86 -22.03 0.46 0.27
C PHE A 86 -23.39 1.05 0.66
N THR A 87 -23.39 2.38 0.86
CA THR A 87 -24.62 3.16 1.10
C THR A 87 -25.15 3.73 -0.21
N PRO A 88 -26.46 4.02 -0.34
CA PRO A 88 -27.02 4.61 -1.56
C PRO A 88 -26.24 5.83 -2.04
N ARG A 89 -25.84 6.72 -1.12
CA ARG A 89 -25.03 7.90 -1.43
C ARG A 89 -23.67 7.56 -2.05
N ASN A 90 -23.00 6.53 -1.56
CA ASN A 90 -21.68 6.15 -2.07
C ASN A 90 -21.77 5.37 -3.39
N LEU A 91 -22.83 4.59 -3.58
CA LEU A 91 -23.15 3.94 -4.86
C LEU A 91 -23.36 4.98 -5.96
N THR A 92 -24.21 5.99 -5.71
CA THR A 92 -24.43 7.09 -6.65
C THR A 92 -23.13 7.85 -6.97
N LYS A 93 -22.29 8.13 -5.96
CA LYS A 93 -21.00 8.80 -6.19
C LYS A 93 -20.01 7.96 -7.01
N ALA A 94 -20.04 6.64 -6.86
CA ALA A 94 -19.26 5.71 -7.65
C ALA A 94 -19.88 5.47 -9.04
N GLY A 95 -21.08 6.00 -9.30
CA GLY A 95 -21.81 5.87 -10.55
C GLY A 95 -22.43 4.48 -10.74
N TYR A 96 -22.85 3.83 -9.65
CA TYR A 96 -23.68 2.63 -9.73
C TYR A 96 -25.16 3.01 -9.83
N ASP A 97 -25.88 2.32 -10.70
CA ASP A 97 -27.34 2.41 -10.81
C ASP A 97 -28.01 1.49 -9.77
N ASP A 98 -27.52 0.26 -9.66
CA ASP A 98 -27.95 -0.75 -8.67
C ASP A 98 -26.78 -1.17 -7.76
N ASP A 99 -27.09 -1.82 -6.64
CA ASP A 99 -26.05 -2.33 -5.73
C ASP A 99 -25.36 -3.56 -6.33
N PRO A 100 -24.03 -3.53 -6.56
CA PRO A 100 -23.32 -4.67 -7.15
C PRO A 100 -23.33 -5.93 -6.26
N ARG A 101 -23.77 -5.81 -5.00
CA ARG A 101 -23.96 -6.96 -4.09
C ARG A 101 -25.25 -7.72 -4.39
N ASP A 102 -26.20 -7.10 -5.08
CA ASP A 102 -27.57 -7.60 -5.26
C ASP A 102 -27.95 -7.83 -6.74
N ASP A 103 -27.08 -7.50 -7.70
CA ASP A 103 -27.36 -7.49 -9.15
C ASP A 103 -26.63 -8.60 -9.95
N ASN A 104 -26.10 -9.62 -9.26
CA ASN A 104 -25.29 -10.72 -9.80
C ASN A 104 -23.92 -10.30 -10.38
N THR A 105 -23.50 -9.04 -10.26
CA THR A 105 -22.17 -8.56 -10.73
C THR A 105 -21.03 -9.37 -10.12
N LEU A 106 -21.22 -9.88 -8.89
CA LEU A 106 -20.18 -10.55 -8.13
C LEU A 106 -20.24 -12.08 -8.17
N ASP A 107 -21.17 -12.69 -8.91
CA ASP A 107 -21.44 -14.14 -8.89
C ASP A 107 -20.25 -15.02 -9.27
N GLN A 108 -19.34 -14.49 -10.10
CA GLN A 108 -18.15 -15.22 -10.55
C GLN A 108 -16.97 -15.14 -9.56
N PHE A 109 -17.13 -14.46 -8.41
CA PHE A 109 -16.06 -14.24 -7.44
C PHE A 109 -16.40 -14.86 -6.07
N GLN A 110 -15.38 -15.10 -5.26
CA GLN A 110 -15.60 -15.40 -3.84
C GLN A 110 -15.74 -14.08 -3.10
N VAL A 111 -16.91 -13.81 -2.51
CA VAL A 111 -17.16 -12.52 -1.84
C VAL A 111 -17.23 -12.69 -0.33
N VAL A 112 -16.43 -11.90 0.38
CA VAL A 112 -16.46 -11.76 1.83
C VAL A 112 -16.90 -10.34 2.15
N MET A 113 -18.10 -10.22 2.72
CA MET A 113 -18.63 -8.95 3.20
C MET A 113 -18.36 -8.83 4.69
N ALA A 114 -17.58 -7.82 5.07
CA ALA A 114 -17.33 -7.50 6.46
C ALA A 114 -17.72 -6.05 6.76
N ASP A 115 -18.35 -5.81 7.91
CA ASP A 115 -18.63 -4.48 8.42
C ASP A 115 -17.36 -3.85 9.00
N ILE A 116 -16.32 -3.70 8.16
CA ILE A 116 -14.97 -3.27 8.54
C ILE A 116 -15.02 -1.93 9.27
N GLY A 117 -15.89 -1.01 8.83
CA GLY A 117 -16.07 0.28 9.47
C GLY A 117 -16.59 0.13 10.90
N HIS A 118 -17.68 -0.61 11.07
CA HIS A 118 -18.32 -0.87 12.35
C HIS A 118 -17.38 -1.61 13.31
N LEU A 119 -16.82 -2.74 12.87
CA LEU A 119 -15.92 -3.59 13.65
C LEU A 119 -14.66 -2.84 14.10
N ASN A 120 -14.10 -1.99 13.23
CA ASN A 120 -13.00 -1.12 13.62
C ASN A 120 -13.43 -0.09 14.67
N LEU A 121 -14.60 0.56 14.51
CA LEU A 121 -15.08 1.55 15.49
C LEU A 121 -15.35 0.90 16.86
N GLU A 122 -15.82 -0.34 16.88
CA GLU A 122 -15.97 -1.12 18.11
C GLU A 122 -14.60 -1.42 18.75
N ALA A 123 -13.64 -1.92 17.97
CA ALA A 123 -12.30 -2.26 18.46
C ALA A 123 -11.57 -1.07 19.10
N VAL A 124 -11.83 0.15 18.64
CA VAL A 124 -11.15 1.36 19.15
C VAL A 124 -12.01 2.24 20.06
N ARG A 125 -13.21 1.79 20.43
CA ARG A 125 -14.19 2.58 21.19
C ARG A 125 -13.67 3.07 22.54
N SER A 126 -12.90 2.25 23.24
CA SER A 126 -12.37 2.53 24.58
C SER A 126 -11.29 3.62 24.63
N PHE A 127 -10.71 4.00 23.49
CA PHE A 127 -9.61 4.97 23.42
C PHE A 127 -10.08 6.43 23.35
N GLY A 128 -11.39 6.70 23.31
CA GLY A 128 -11.93 8.07 23.34
C GLY A 128 -11.57 8.93 22.13
N LEU A 129 -11.23 8.29 21.00
CA LEU A 129 -10.88 8.97 19.75
C LEU A 129 -12.10 9.65 19.10
N SER A 130 -11.86 10.74 18.36
CA SER A 130 -12.90 11.32 17.52
C SER A 130 -13.32 10.35 16.41
N LYS A 131 -14.53 10.51 15.85
CA LYS A 131 -15.03 9.66 14.74
C LYS A 131 -14.06 9.61 13.55
N SER A 132 -13.40 10.72 13.24
CA SER A 132 -12.40 10.81 12.18
C SER A 132 -11.14 9.99 12.51
N GLU A 133 -10.63 10.12 13.74
CA GLU A 133 -9.45 9.36 14.18
C GLU A 133 -9.73 7.86 14.25
N SER A 134 -10.86 7.46 14.86
CA SER A 134 -11.28 6.06 14.90
C SER A 134 -11.43 5.49 13.49
N GLY A 135 -12.02 6.24 12.56
CA GLY A 135 -12.18 5.83 11.16
C GLY A 135 -10.86 5.62 10.41
N ARG A 136 -9.74 6.23 10.86
CA ARG A 136 -8.40 6.03 10.26
C ARG A 136 -7.76 4.71 10.69
N CYS A 137 -8.17 4.14 11.82
CA CYS A 137 -7.65 2.85 12.31
C CYS A 137 -8.08 1.65 11.46
N LYS A 138 -9.13 1.80 10.62
CA LYS A 138 -9.65 0.71 9.78
C LYS A 138 -8.61 0.08 8.85
N ASN A 139 -7.59 0.86 8.46
CA ASN A 139 -6.48 0.37 7.65
C ASN A 139 -5.63 -0.65 8.42
N PHE A 140 -5.48 -0.52 9.73
CA PHE A 140 -4.79 -1.50 10.58
C PHE A 140 -5.68 -2.67 10.92
N TRP A 141 -6.98 -2.44 11.13
CA TRP A 141 -7.95 -3.54 11.22
C TRP A 141 -7.86 -4.46 10.00
N THR A 142 -7.94 -3.87 8.81
CA THR A 142 -7.86 -4.64 7.56
C THR A 142 -6.48 -5.27 7.36
N LEU A 143 -5.41 -4.60 7.79
CA LEU A 143 -4.08 -5.20 7.80
C LEU A 143 -4.03 -6.44 8.70
N GLY A 144 -4.65 -6.41 9.87
CA GLY A 144 -4.70 -7.55 10.79
C GLY A 144 -5.35 -8.78 10.15
N LEU A 145 -6.47 -8.58 9.45
CA LEU A 145 -7.14 -9.62 8.68
C LEU A 145 -6.21 -10.20 7.59
N LEU A 146 -5.55 -9.33 6.82
CA LEU A 146 -4.60 -9.77 5.79
C LEU A 146 -3.40 -10.52 6.38
N LEU A 147 -2.90 -10.11 7.55
CA LEU A 147 -1.82 -10.83 8.22
C LEU A 147 -2.27 -12.25 8.60
N TRP A 148 -3.47 -12.41 9.15
CA TRP A 148 -4.04 -13.73 9.42
C TRP A 148 -4.20 -14.58 8.15
N MET A 149 -4.81 -14.00 7.09
CA MET A 149 -5.05 -14.69 5.80
C MET A 149 -3.77 -15.25 5.18
N PHE A 150 -2.65 -14.54 5.30
CA PHE A 150 -1.36 -14.93 4.73
C PHE A 150 -0.39 -15.53 5.76
N GLY A 151 -0.87 -15.90 6.96
CA GLY A 151 -0.07 -16.53 8.01
C GLY A 151 1.13 -15.69 8.45
N ARG A 152 0.91 -14.38 8.65
CA ARG A 152 1.94 -13.39 9.01
C ARG A 152 1.90 -13.05 10.49
N GLN A 153 3.08 -12.81 11.05
CA GLN A 153 3.25 -12.33 12.42
C GLN A 153 2.80 -10.86 12.58
N LEU A 154 2.22 -10.54 13.74
CA LEU A 154 1.73 -9.20 14.10
C LEU A 154 2.86 -8.32 14.64
N GLU A 155 3.81 -8.91 15.34
CA GLU A 155 4.86 -8.27 16.13
C GLU A 155 5.69 -7.25 15.33
N PRO A 156 6.12 -7.53 14.08
CA PRO A 156 6.85 -6.54 13.29
C PRO A 156 6.04 -5.27 13.03
N ILE A 157 4.73 -5.42 12.81
CA ILE A 157 3.82 -4.31 12.54
C ILE A 157 3.53 -3.55 13.82
N GLU A 158 3.30 -4.23 14.94
CA GLU A 158 3.17 -3.58 16.25
C GLU A 158 4.40 -2.75 16.62
N ALA A 159 5.61 -3.32 16.46
CA ALA A 159 6.85 -2.61 16.72
C ALA A 159 7.00 -1.37 15.83
N TRP A 160 6.57 -1.46 14.57
CA TRP A 160 6.52 -0.31 13.68
C TRP A 160 5.51 0.75 14.16
N ILE A 161 4.30 0.35 14.56
CA ILE A 161 3.27 1.27 15.07
C ILE A 161 3.77 1.99 16.32
N ARG A 162 4.39 1.26 17.26
CA ARG A 162 4.95 1.80 18.51
C ARG A 162 6.00 2.87 18.25
N ARG A 163 6.92 2.62 17.30
CA ARG A 163 7.94 3.59 16.90
C ARG A 163 7.34 4.80 16.17
N ARG A 164 6.47 4.55 15.18
CA ARG A 164 5.91 5.61 14.32
C ARG A 164 4.99 6.57 15.08
N LEU A 165 4.25 6.07 16.06
CA LEU A 165 3.27 6.83 16.85
C LEU A 165 3.72 7.02 18.30
N ALA A 166 5.03 6.99 18.58
CA ALA A 166 5.57 7.19 19.91
C ALA A 166 5.10 8.52 20.55
N GLY A 167 4.96 9.59 19.75
CA GLY A 167 4.44 10.89 20.19
C GLY A 167 2.91 10.99 20.27
N LYS A 168 2.16 9.93 19.96
CA LYS A 168 0.69 9.90 19.98
C LYS A 168 0.16 8.59 20.59
N PRO A 169 0.33 8.38 21.91
CA PRO A 169 0.07 7.09 22.56
C PRO A 169 -1.37 6.59 22.38
N THR A 170 -2.38 7.45 22.48
CA THR A 170 -3.78 7.04 22.26
C THR A 170 -4.01 6.51 20.85
N MET A 171 -3.47 7.20 19.83
CA MET A 171 -3.56 6.74 18.45
C MET A 171 -2.74 5.45 18.23
N ARG A 172 -1.55 5.34 18.83
CA ARG A 172 -0.72 4.13 18.80
C ARG A 172 -1.51 2.93 19.31
N ASP A 173 -2.06 3.03 20.51
CA ASP A 173 -2.72 1.91 21.18
C ASP A 173 -4.03 1.54 20.47
N ALA A 174 -4.77 2.52 19.96
CA ALA A 174 -5.95 2.27 19.13
C ALA A 174 -5.62 1.56 17.81
N ASN A 175 -4.52 1.91 17.12
CA ASN A 175 -4.13 1.20 15.90
C ASN A 175 -3.64 -0.22 16.17
N ILE A 176 -2.98 -0.46 17.31
CA ILE A 176 -2.62 -1.81 17.76
C ILE A 176 -3.88 -2.61 18.07
N ALA A 177 -4.84 -2.06 18.83
CA ALA A 177 -6.11 -2.72 19.10
C ALA A 177 -6.88 -3.06 17.82
N ALA A 178 -6.95 -2.13 16.87
CA ALA A 178 -7.55 -2.38 15.56
C ALA A 178 -6.84 -3.54 14.82
N LEU A 179 -5.50 -3.56 14.82
CA LEU A 179 -4.70 -4.63 14.22
C LEU A 179 -5.05 -6.01 14.80
N HIS A 180 -5.08 -6.14 16.12
CA HIS A 180 -5.45 -7.41 16.78
C HIS A 180 -6.90 -7.80 16.49
N ALA A 181 -7.83 -6.85 16.52
CA ALA A 181 -9.23 -7.13 16.25
C ALA A 181 -9.46 -7.66 14.83
N GLY A 182 -8.74 -7.12 13.84
CA GLY A 182 -8.80 -7.64 12.48
C GLY A 182 -8.19 -9.03 12.31
N HIS A 183 -7.10 -9.33 13.02
CA HIS A 183 -6.52 -10.67 13.06
C HIS A 183 -7.47 -11.69 13.72
N ALA A 184 -8.02 -11.32 14.87
CA ALA A 184 -8.98 -12.13 15.61
C ALA A 184 -10.30 -12.37 14.83
N PHE A 185 -10.70 -11.42 13.98
CA PHE A 185 -11.81 -11.62 13.06
C PHE A 185 -11.55 -12.78 12.10
N GLY A 186 -10.33 -12.92 11.60
CA GLY A 186 -9.94 -14.08 10.78
C GLY A 186 -10.07 -15.41 11.54
N GLU A 187 -9.68 -15.43 12.82
CA GLU A 187 -9.74 -16.65 13.66
C GLU A 187 -11.16 -17.04 14.07
N THR A 188 -12.02 -16.05 14.37
CA THR A 188 -13.33 -16.29 15.01
C THR A 188 -14.50 -16.26 14.04
N ALA A 189 -14.34 -15.66 12.86
CA ALA A 189 -15.41 -15.66 11.90
C ALA A 189 -15.67 -17.12 11.46
N GLU A 190 -16.88 -17.61 11.74
CA GLU A 190 -17.44 -18.86 11.16
C GLU A 190 -17.40 -18.86 9.61
N LEU A 191 -17.00 -17.73 9.00
CA LEU A 191 -16.52 -17.54 7.64
C LEU A 191 -15.21 -18.28 7.31
N SER A 192 -14.64 -19.12 8.18
CA SER A 192 -13.49 -19.97 7.82
C SER A 192 -13.79 -20.91 6.64
N ALA A 193 -15.08 -21.11 6.30
CA ALA A 193 -15.50 -21.77 5.06
C ALA A 193 -15.35 -20.91 3.79
N SER A 194 -15.31 -19.57 3.91
CA SER A 194 -15.30 -18.60 2.81
C SER A 194 -14.02 -17.74 2.72
N LEU A 195 -13.25 -17.64 3.82
CA LEU A 195 -11.96 -16.94 3.88
C LEU A 195 -10.81 -17.95 3.87
N PRO A 196 -10.15 -18.17 2.72
CA PRO A 196 -9.03 -19.09 2.65
C PRO A 196 -7.81 -18.53 3.38
N GLN A 197 -7.14 -19.39 4.16
CA GLN A 197 -5.76 -19.13 4.55
C GLN A 197 -4.85 -19.46 3.35
N LEU A 198 -4.21 -18.43 2.82
CA LEU A 198 -3.38 -18.52 1.63
C LEU A 198 -1.94 -18.86 2.05
N SER A 199 -1.53 -20.09 1.76
CA SER A 199 -0.15 -20.51 1.95
C SER A 199 0.68 -20.15 0.72
N VAL A 200 1.61 -19.22 0.90
CA VAL A 200 2.56 -18.81 -0.14
C VAL A 200 3.90 -19.45 0.16
N GLN A 201 4.54 -20.06 -0.83
CA GLN A 201 5.85 -20.69 -0.64
C GLN A 201 6.93 -19.65 -0.28
N THR A 202 7.90 -20.03 0.54
CA THR A 202 9.08 -19.21 0.83
C THR A 202 9.97 -19.08 -0.40
N ALA A 203 10.55 -17.91 -0.61
CA ALA A 203 11.44 -17.66 -1.73
C ALA A 203 12.77 -18.38 -1.57
N ARG A 204 13.29 -18.95 -2.67
CA ARG A 204 14.66 -19.47 -2.72
C ARG A 204 15.63 -18.30 -2.82
N MET A 205 16.07 -17.81 -1.67
CA MET A 205 16.98 -16.66 -1.56
C MET A 205 18.38 -17.12 -1.16
N THR A 206 19.41 -16.54 -1.79
CA THR A 206 20.80 -16.73 -1.37
C THR A 206 21.00 -16.11 0.02
N PRO A 207 21.75 -16.73 0.95
CA PRO A 207 22.04 -16.09 2.24
C PRO A 207 22.70 -14.73 2.06
N GLY A 208 22.18 -13.69 2.71
CA GLY A 208 22.70 -12.33 2.60
C GLY A 208 21.82 -11.29 3.28
N GLU A 209 22.25 -10.03 3.21
CA GLU A 209 21.46 -8.88 3.66
C GLU A 209 20.59 -8.36 2.53
N TYR A 210 19.29 -8.24 2.81
CA TYR A 210 18.29 -7.80 1.84
C TYR A 210 17.71 -6.45 2.23
N ARG A 211 17.46 -5.62 1.22
CA ARG A 211 16.81 -4.33 1.38
C ARG A 211 15.70 -4.17 0.34
N SER A 212 14.50 -3.83 0.80
CA SER A 212 13.45 -3.31 -0.08
C SER A 212 13.85 -1.92 -0.56
N VAL A 213 13.82 -1.70 -1.87
CA VAL A 213 14.11 -0.40 -2.50
C VAL A 213 13.06 -0.06 -3.54
N THR A 214 12.76 1.22 -3.70
CA THR A 214 12.00 1.69 -4.88
C THR A 214 12.93 1.97 -6.06
N GLY A 215 12.40 2.08 -7.27
CA GLY A 215 13.21 2.44 -8.45
C GLY A 215 13.97 3.77 -8.29
N ALA A 216 13.32 4.78 -7.71
CA ALA A 216 13.98 6.07 -7.43
C ALA A 216 15.08 5.97 -6.37
N GLU A 217 14.90 5.12 -5.34
CA GLU A 217 15.96 4.87 -4.35
C GLU A 217 17.15 4.12 -4.96
N ALA A 218 16.88 3.07 -5.76
CA ALA A 218 17.90 2.31 -6.45
C ALA A 218 18.72 3.19 -7.40
N LEU A 219 18.05 4.02 -8.20
CA LEU A 219 18.72 4.96 -9.11
C LEU A 219 19.52 6.03 -8.35
N ALA A 220 18.99 6.58 -7.27
CA ALA A 220 19.72 7.55 -6.45
C ALA A 220 21.02 6.97 -5.87
N LEU A 221 20.95 5.74 -5.36
CA LEU A 221 22.12 5.04 -4.83
C LEU A 221 23.14 4.71 -5.93
N GLY A 222 22.67 4.29 -7.12
CA GLY A 222 23.54 4.06 -8.27
C GLY A 222 24.28 5.31 -8.73
N ILE A 223 23.59 6.47 -8.75
CA ILE A 223 24.20 7.77 -9.07
C ILE A 223 25.27 8.12 -8.05
N ALA A 224 24.97 8.03 -6.75
CA ALA A 224 25.94 8.32 -5.69
C ALA A 224 27.16 7.38 -5.77
N ALA A 225 26.92 6.08 -5.95
CA ALA A 225 27.98 5.09 -6.11
C ALA A 225 28.88 5.37 -7.33
N SER A 226 28.30 5.86 -8.44
CA SER A 226 29.08 6.22 -9.63
C SER A 226 30.05 7.37 -9.37
N GLY A 227 29.65 8.36 -8.58
CA GLY A 227 30.51 9.47 -8.17
C GLY A 227 31.67 9.01 -7.30
N GLU A 228 31.37 8.21 -6.27
CA GLU A 228 32.40 7.65 -5.39
C GLU A 228 33.39 6.76 -6.14
N LEU A 229 32.91 5.84 -6.99
CA LEU A 229 33.77 4.93 -7.75
C LEU A 229 34.64 5.66 -8.79
N ALA A 230 34.18 6.83 -9.27
CA ALA A 230 34.92 7.67 -10.21
C ALA A 230 35.83 8.71 -9.52
N ASP A 231 35.78 8.82 -8.18
CA ASP A 231 36.41 9.89 -7.40
C ASP A 231 36.00 11.30 -7.90
N ARG A 232 34.69 11.48 -8.11
CA ARG A 232 34.08 12.73 -8.61
C ARG A 232 32.84 13.12 -7.82
N SER A 233 32.68 14.41 -7.59
CA SER A 233 31.39 14.97 -7.19
C SER A 233 30.37 14.83 -8.33
N VAL A 234 29.11 14.58 -7.98
CA VAL A 234 28.02 14.48 -8.94
C VAL A 234 27.10 15.68 -8.78
N LEU A 235 26.71 16.31 -9.88
CA LEU A 235 25.64 17.30 -9.89
C LEU A 235 24.42 16.75 -10.61
N PHE A 236 23.30 16.62 -9.90
CA PHE A 236 22.01 16.25 -10.49
C PHE A 236 21.16 17.48 -10.75
N CYS A 237 20.95 17.83 -12.01
CA CYS A 237 20.09 18.93 -12.44
C CYS A 237 18.73 18.41 -12.88
N SER A 238 17.63 18.97 -12.37
CA SER A 238 16.29 18.53 -12.74
C SER A 238 15.23 19.62 -12.60
N TYR A 239 14.13 19.45 -13.34
CA TYR A 239 12.87 20.14 -13.12
C TYR A 239 11.84 19.14 -12.56
N PRO A 240 11.05 19.47 -11.52
CA PRO A 240 10.10 18.52 -10.93
C PRO A 240 8.96 18.14 -11.90
N ILE A 241 8.91 16.86 -12.27
CA ILE A 241 7.83 16.27 -13.08
C ILE A 241 7.50 14.86 -12.56
N THR A 242 6.23 14.46 -12.61
CA THR A 242 5.83 13.07 -12.26
C THR A 242 6.18 12.16 -13.42
N PRO A 243 6.87 11.01 -13.23
CA PRO A 243 7.22 10.34 -11.96
C PRO A 243 8.68 10.55 -11.48
N SER A 244 9.44 11.52 -11.98
CA SER A 244 10.89 11.67 -11.70
C SER A 244 11.22 12.49 -10.44
N SER A 245 10.33 13.36 -9.96
CA SER A 245 10.54 14.20 -8.75
C SER A 245 11.03 13.44 -7.50
N PRO A 246 10.59 12.19 -7.21
CA PRO A 246 11.14 11.42 -6.10
C PRO A 246 12.65 11.24 -6.15
N LEU A 247 13.27 11.18 -7.34
CA LEU A 247 14.72 11.05 -7.48
C LEU A 247 15.46 12.26 -6.88
N LEU A 248 14.99 13.47 -7.20
CA LEU A 248 15.52 14.71 -6.60
C LEU A 248 15.42 14.66 -5.07
N HIS A 249 14.25 14.29 -4.54
CA HIS A 249 14.05 14.17 -3.07
C HIS A 249 14.97 13.14 -2.39
N ARG A 250 15.43 12.11 -3.11
CA ARG A 250 16.40 11.14 -2.58
C ARG A 250 17.81 11.70 -2.61
N LEU A 251 18.22 12.26 -3.75
CA LEU A 251 19.58 12.76 -3.96
C LEU A 251 19.89 13.96 -3.05
N THR A 252 18.90 14.82 -2.71
CA THR A 252 19.13 15.93 -1.76
C THR A 252 19.57 15.47 -0.37
N ARG A 253 19.35 14.21 -0.01
CA ARG A 253 19.77 13.62 1.27
C ARG A 253 21.14 12.95 1.22
N LEU A 254 21.78 12.90 0.06
CA LEU A 254 23.07 12.23 -0.17
C LEU A 254 24.22 13.23 -0.38
N GLN A 255 24.09 14.45 0.14
CA GLN A 255 25.13 15.49 0.04
C GLN A 255 26.46 15.04 0.67
N GLU A 256 26.40 14.21 1.70
CA GLU A 256 27.58 13.60 2.33
C GLU A 256 28.37 12.67 1.40
N LEU A 257 27.76 12.18 0.32
CA LEU A 257 28.38 11.38 -0.74
C LEU A 257 28.80 12.24 -1.95
N SER A 258 29.07 13.53 -1.73
CA SER A 258 29.45 14.49 -2.78
C SER A 258 28.40 14.63 -3.90
N VAL A 259 27.13 14.38 -3.61
CA VAL A 259 26.01 14.59 -4.54
C VAL A 259 25.39 15.96 -4.33
N GLY A 260 25.60 16.86 -5.29
CA GLY A 260 24.90 18.12 -5.43
C GLY A 260 23.60 17.97 -6.21
N THR A 261 22.61 18.82 -5.92
CA THR A 261 21.35 18.87 -6.66
C THR A 261 21.02 20.31 -7.08
N PHE A 262 20.55 20.49 -8.30
CA PHE A 262 20.07 21.76 -8.83
C PHE A 262 18.64 21.61 -9.34
N GLN A 263 17.71 22.36 -8.73
CA GLN A 263 16.34 22.46 -9.22
C GLN A 263 16.24 23.65 -10.17
N ALA A 264 16.11 23.36 -11.46
CA ALA A 264 16.00 24.37 -12.50
C ALA A 264 14.56 24.92 -12.61
N GLU A 265 14.40 25.98 -13.40
CA GLU A 265 13.12 26.60 -13.74
C GLU A 265 12.33 25.83 -14.81
N ASP A 266 13.03 25.10 -15.68
CA ASP A 266 12.47 24.23 -16.71
C ASP A 266 13.46 23.11 -17.11
N GLU A 267 13.05 22.18 -17.96
CA GLU A 267 13.87 21.07 -18.41
C GLU A 267 15.07 21.50 -19.28
N ILE A 268 14.98 22.65 -19.97
CA ILE A 268 16.05 23.18 -20.83
C ILE A 268 17.19 23.73 -19.96
N ALA A 269 16.85 24.52 -18.95
CA ALA A 269 17.79 25.02 -17.96
C ALA A 269 18.43 23.87 -17.18
N ALA A 270 17.67 22.82 -16.85
CA ALA A 270 18.21 21.63 -16.19
C ALA A 270 19.29 20.93 -17.04
N ILE A 271 19.03 20.67 -18.34
CA ILE A 271 20.02 20.00 -19.19
C ILE A 271 21.22 20.91 -19.50
N CYS A 272 21.01 22.22 -19.70
CA CYS A 272 22.10 23.17 -19.87
C CYS A 272 23.02 23.25 -18.64
N ALA A 273 22.44 23.26 -17.44
CA ALA A 273 23.20 23.24 -16.19
C ALA A 273 24.00 21.93 -16.04
N ALA A 274 23.41 20.78 -16.39
CA ALA A 274 24.10 19.50 -16.37
C ALA A 274 25.28 19.46 -17.35
N ILE A 275 25.10 19.98 -18.57
CA ILE A 275 26.18 20.09 -19.58
C ILE A 275 27.30 21.00 -19.06
N GLY A 276 26.96 22.13 -18.44
CA GLY A 276 27.97 23.05 -17.88
C GLY A 276 28.75 22.49 -16.69
N ALA A 277 28.22 21.46 -16.02
CA ALA A 277 28.88 20.77 -14.91
C ALA A 277 29.75 19.57 -15.35
N SER A 278 29.58 19.07 -16.58
CA SER A 278 30.33 17.94 -17.13
C SER A 278 31.65 18.36 -17.77
#